data_AF-A0A0Q4B876-F1
#
_entry.id   AF-A0A0Q4B876-F1
#
_cell.length_a   1.000
_cell.length_b   1.000
_cell.length_c   1.000
_cell.angle_alpha   90.00
_cell.angle_beta   90.00
_cell.angle_gamma   90.00
#
_symmetry.space_group_name_H-M   'P 1'
#
loop_
_entity.id
_entity.type
_entity.pdbx_description
1 polymer ?
#
loop_
_entity_poly.entity_id
_entity_poly.type
_entity_poly.pdbx_seq_one_letter_code
_entity_poly.pdbx_strand_id
1 'polypeptide(L)'
;MPFLSSIRDLAARNRQLLANFSYISALEAVVLLVPLLVYPYLVRVLGQEVYGLVITAQVLAGYCSIAVDFGFRTVGARSVAVYRDSPRVLSELLSAVCGVRLLVWFVALGAYIGLVRLVPEYRAHTMLFLCAYTLTFNELLFPQFFFQGMENMRGVAIMNIAVRLVSVVLLFMLIHSPSDYVYAPLLMGVGYLLAGVASLWYIGHRYGVRLHWPRRRYIRYMLHDALPILGTDAICSVKDKFNYLLIGSWVSMEWVVVYDLGARFTSLLVKPAGVVGTVLFPRLAATQSLSLFRRGGVAVVGFTLLGTAVLFVLLPWIAPLFIPGLSSLLELRVYMVAPLLLSVSGYLASEFLIAFRYARYLLWSIMVTTVGYLVGLLGGIGAGVHHSLLFFVLLCVGSYLVELIYRVYVYQKKTKALWA
;
A
#
# COMPACT_ATOMS: atom_id res chain seq x y z
N MET A 1 35.79 -24.08 -3.75
CA MET A 1 35.50 -23.14 -2.64
C MET A 1 35.60 -21.62 -2.94
N PRO A 2 35.87 -21.10 -4.17
CA PRO A 2 35.97 -19.64 -4.39
C PRO A 2 34.62 -18.90 -4.52
N PHE A 3 33.51 -19.61 -4.75
CA PHE A 3 32.17 -19.01 -4.87
C PHE A 3 31.61 -18.58 -3.50
N LEU A 4 31.83 -19.38 -2.45
CA LEU A 4 31.38 -19.05 -1.09
C LEU A 4 32.22 -17.92 -0.46
N SER A 5 33.52 -17.84 -0.76
CA SER A 5 34.35 -16.70 -0.34
C SER A 5 33.96 -15.42 -1.07
N SER A 6 33.68 -15.49 -2.38
CA SER A 6 33.17 -14.36 -3.17
C SER A 6 31.83 -13.81 -2.66
N ILE A 7 30.88 -14.69 -2.31
CA ILE A 7 29.61 -14.28 -1.68
C ILE A 7 29.86 -13.66 -0.32
N ARG A 8 30.78 -14.21 0.49
CA ARG A 8 31.11 -13.70 1.82
C ARG A 8 31.79 -12.33 1.76
N ASP A 9 32.65 -12.09 0.76
CA ASP A 9 33.33 -10.82 0.52
C ASP A 9 32.38 -9.76 -0.06
N LEU A 10 31.46 -10.14 -0.95
CA LEU A 10 30.37 -9.26 -1.42
C LEU A 10 29.40 -8.91 -0.27
N ALA A 11 29.07 -9.88 0.57
CA ALA A 11 28.22 -9.67 1.74
C ALA A 11 28.90 -8.78 2.80
N ALA A 12 30.22 -8.90 2.96
CA ALA A 12 31.00 -8.04 3.83
C ALA A 12 31.10 -6.59 3.30
N ARG A 13 31.33 -6.40 1.99
CA ARG A 13 31.35 -5.06 1.36
C ARG A 13 29.99 -4.36 1.38
N ASN A 14 28.89 -5.12 1.28
CA ASN A 14 27.52 -4.59 1.24
C ASN A 14 26.72 -4.87 2.53
N ARG A 15 27.40 -5.03 3.67
CA ARG A 15 26.78 -5.41 4.95
C ARG A 15 25.63 -4.49 5.35
N GLN A 16 25.76 -3.19 5.12
CA GLN A 16 24.70 -2.21 5.40
C GLN A 16 23.49 -2.39 4.48
N LEU A 17 23.69 -2.67 3.21
CA LEU A 17 22.60 -2.93 2.25
C LEU A 17 21.86 -4.23 2.59
N LEU A 18 22.58 -5.30 2.94
CA LEU A 18 21.97 -6.57 3.37
C LEU A 18 21.22 -6.43 4.69
N ALA A 19 21.78 -5.69 5.65
CA ALA A 19 21.10 -5.39 6.89
C ALA A 19 19.83 -4.57 6.63
N ASN A 20 19.91 -3.51 5.82
CA ASN A 20 18.75 -2.70 5.44
C ASN A 20 17.68 -3.52 4.73
N PHE A 21 18.05 -4.41 3.81
CA PHE A 21 17.13 -5.32 3.16
C PHE A 21 16.40 -6.20 4.17
N SER A 22 17.14 -6.81 5.11
CA SER A 22 16.53 -7.66 6.15
C SER A 22 15.53 -6.88 7.03
N TYR A 23 15.84 -5.62 7.37
CA TYR A 23 14.95 -4.77 8.15
C TYR A 23 13.68 -4.39 7.36
N ILE A 24 13.82 -4.08 6.06
CA ILE A 24 12.67 -3.81 5.18
C ILE A 24 11.79 -5.06 5.06
N SER A 25 12.38 -6.23 4.80
CA SER A 25 11.63 -7.48 4.67
C SER A 25 10.89 -7.83 5.97
N ALA A 26 11.54 -7.67 7.13
CA ALA A 26 10.90 -7.89 8.42
C ALA A 26 9.74 -6.91 8.66
N LEU A 27 9.95 -5.63 8.36
CA LEU A 27 8.91 -4.61 8.45
C LEU A 27 7.72 -4.95 7.53
N GLU A 28 7.98 -5.33 6.29
CA GLU A 28 6.96 -5.69 5.31
C GLU A 28 6.16 -6.94 5.70
N ALA A 29 6.81 -7.91 6.34
CA ALA A 29 6.16 -9.09 6.88
C ALA A 29 5.23 -8.70 8.03
N VAL A 30 5.68 -7.86 8.97
CA VAL A 30 4.85 -7.38 10.09
C VAL A 30 3.65 -6.57 9.57
N VAL A 31 3.87 -5.67 8.61
CA VAL A 31 2.79 -4.85 8.01
C VAL A 31 1.71 -5.73 7.36
N LEU A 32 2.10 -6.87 6.81
CA LEU A 32 1.21 -7.80 6.12
C LEU A 32 0.52 -8.78 7.08
N LEU A 33 1.26 -9.37 8.01
CA LEU A 33 0.78 -10.45 8.88
C LEU A 33 -0.03 -9.93 10.06
N VAL A 34 0.37 -8.80 10.66
CA VAL A 34 -0.32 -8.26 11.85
C VAL A 34 -1.81 -8.03 11.59
N PRO A 35 -2.23 -7.36 10.49
CA PRO A 35 -3.64 -7.17 10.24
C PRO A 35 -4.40 -8.49 10.05
N LEU A 36 -3.79 -9.51 9.44
CA LEU A 36 -4.39 -10.83 9.29
C LEU A 36 -4.56 -11.56 10.62
N LEU A 37 -3.64 -11.37 11.58
CA LEU A 37 -3.75 -11.94 12.92
C LEU A 37 -4.88 -11.29 13.73
N VAL A 38 -5.03 -9.97 13.60
CA VAL A 38 -6.05 -9.19 14.32
C VAL A 38 -7.45 -9.36 13.69
N TYR A 39 -7.50 -9.60 12.38
CA TYR A 39 -8.74 -9.73 11.60
C TYR A 39 -9.80 -10.65 12.21
N PRO A 40 -9.53 -11.95 12.48
CA PRO A 40 -10.53 -12.87 13.00
C PRO A 40 -11.07 -12.45 14.37
N TYR A 41 -10.23 -11.80 15.19
CA TYR A 41 -10.64 -11.32 16.50
C TYR A 41 -11.61 -10.15 16.38
N LEU A 42 -11.27 -9.14 15.58
CA LEU A 42 -12.14 -7.98 15.37
C LEU A 42 -13.48 -8.35 14.76
N VAL A 43 -13.50 -9.25 13.77
CA VAL A 43 -14.76 -9.73 13.18
C VAL A 43 -15.63 -10.46 14.21
N ARG A 44 -15.04 -11.28 15.09
CA ARG A 44 -15.78 -12.02 16.13
C ARG A 44 -16.34 -11.11 17.21
N VAL A 45 -15.54 -10.15 17.68
CA VAL A 45 -15.89 -9.29 18.82
C VAL A 45 -16.82 -8.15 18.39
N LEU A 46 -16.54 -7.52 17.25
CA LEU A 46 -17.33 -6.38 16.77
C LEU A 46 -18.53 -6.81 15.91
N GLY A 47 -18.47 -7.98 15.29
CA GLY A 47 -19.40 -8.38 14.25
C GLY A 47 -19.03 -7.84 12.87
N GLN A 48 -19.60 -8.43 11.82
CA GLN A 48 -19.26 -8.13 10.43
C GLN A 48 -19.71 -6.72 10.02
N GLU A 49 -20.95 -6.31 10.33
CA GLU A 49 -21.45 -4.96 10.00
C GLU A 49 -20.60 -3.85 10.62
N VAL A 50 -20.35 -3.91 11.93
CA VAL A 50 -19.58 -2.88 12.66
C VAL A 50 -18.13 -2.84 12.19
N TYR A 51 -17.52 -4.01 11.98
CA TYR A 51 -16.14 -4.05 11.50
C TYR A 51 -16.02 -3.59 10.04
N GLY A 52 -17.02 -3.86 9.19
CA GLY A 52 -17.11 -3.31 7.85
C GLY A 52 -17.12 -1.77 7.85
N LEU A 53 -17.85 -1.15 8.79
CA LEU A 53 -17.82 0.29 8.98
C LEU A 53 -16.43 0.79 9.43
N VAL A 54 -15.74 0.07 10.31
CA VAL A 54 -14.35 0.38 10.70
C VAL A 54 -13.43 0.35 9.48
N ILE A 55 -13.52 -0.68 8.63
CA ILE A 55 -12.73 -0.78 7.39
C ILE A 55 -13.05 0.40 6.47
N THR A 56 -14.33 0.74 6.27
CA THR A 56 -14.75 1.88 5.45
C THR A 56 -14.15 3.20 5.96
N ALA A 57 -14.18 3.44 7.28
CA ALA A 57 -13.57 4.63 7.88
C ALA A 57 -12.04 4.67 7.67
N GLN A 58 -11.37 3.52 7.77
CA GLN A 58 -9.93 3.38 7.50
C GLN A 58 -9.57 3.62 6.03
N VAL A 59 -10.39 3.10 5.10
CA VAL A 59 -10.22 3.33 3.66
C VAL A 59 -10.36 4.82 3.35
N LEU A 60 -11.35 5.49 3.93
CA LEU A 60 -11.55 6.92 3.74
C LEU A 60 -10.37 7.74 4.29
N ALA A 61 -9.88 7.41 5.49
CA ALA A 61 -8.67 8.01 6.04
C ALA A 61 -7.43 7.72 5.16
N GLY A 62 -7.39 6.55 4.52
CA GLY A 62 -6.35 6.16 3.57
C GLY A 62 -6.26 7.08 2.35
N TYR A 63 -7.39 7.58 1.83
CA TYR A 63 -7.39 8.61 0.78
C TYR A 63 -6.75 9.92 1.26
N CYS A 64 -7.08 10.34 2.49
CA CYS A 64 -6.43 11.50 3.10
C CYS A 64 -4.93 11.29 3.31
N SER A 65 -4.49 10.08 3.70
CA SER A 65 -3.06 9.74 3.83
C SER A 65 -2.31 9.90 2.50
N ILE A 66 -2.92 9.56 1.36
CA ILE A 66 -2.30 9.76 0.05
C ILE A 66 -2.13 11.25 -0.26
N ALA A 67 -3.17 12.05 0.02
CA ALA A 67 -3.08 13.50 -0.12
C ALA A 67 -1.97 14.10 0.76
N VAL A 68 -1.88 13.65 2.02
CA VAL A 68 -0.85 14.09 2.98
C VAL A 68 0.55 13.65 2.54
N ASP A 69 0.73 12.43 2.03
CA ASP A 69 2.04 12.00 1.52
C ASP A 69 2.47 12.85 0.32
N PHE A 70 1.54 13.25 -0.54
CA PHE A 70 1.76 14.14 -1.69
C PHE A 70 2.85 13.64 -2.66
N GLY A 71 3.27 12.37 -2.59
CA GLY A 71 4.41 11.82 -3.34
C GLY A 71 5.79 12.10 -2.71
N PHE A 72 5.84 12.66 -1.50
CA PHE A 72 7.08 13.02 -0.82
C PHE A 72 7.91 11.80 -0.39
N ARG A 73 7.32 10.61 -0.24
CA ARG A 73 8.09 9.39 -0.01
C ARG A 73 9.21 9.18 -1.03
N THR A 74 8.90 9.32 -2.31
CA THR A 74 9.85 9.07 -3.40
C THR A 74 10.77 10.27 -3.64
N VAL A 75 10.21 11.47 -3.76
CA VAL A 75 11.00 12.69 -4.03
C VAL A 75 11.90 13.03 -2.84
N GLY A 76 11.34 12.98 -1.62
CA GLY A 76 12.06 13.29 -0.40
C GLY A 76 13.24 12.35 -0.16
N ALA A 77 13.06 11.05 -0.40
CA ALA A 77 14.15 10.08 -0.26
C ALA A 77 15.31 10.39 -1.22
N ARG A 78 14.99 10.74 -2.48
CA ARG A 78 15.99 11.13 -3.48
C ARG A 78 16.74 12.40 -3.05
N SER A 79 16.02 13.45 -2.64
CA SER A 79 16.64 14.72 -2.23
C SER A 79 17.50 14.55 -0.98
N VAL A 80 17.04 13.78 0.01
CA VAL A 80 17.82 13.51 1.23
C VAL A 80 19.09 12.71 0.89
N ALA A 81 19.01 11.71 0.00
CA ALA A 81 20.18 10.94 -0.42
C ALA A 81 21.25 11.81 -1.09
N VAL A 82 20.83 12.78 -1.93
CA VAL A 82 21.75 13.71 -2.62
C VAL A 82 22.43 14.68 -1.64
N TYR A 83 21.71 15.14 -0.61
CA TYR A 83 22.19 16.17 0.33
C TYR A 83 22.50 15.63 1.73
N ARG A 84 22.74 14.32 1.86
CA ARG A 84 22.91 13.61 3.15
C ARG A 84 24.01 14.18 4.06
N ASP A 85 25.03 14.80 3.46
CA ASP A 85 26.18 15.37 4.16
C ASP A 85 25.99 16.84 4.54
N SER A 86 24.81 17.42 4.26
CA SER A 86 24.51 18.85 4.48
C SER A 86 23.33 19.06 5.43
N PRO A 87 23.56 19.09 6.77
CA PRO A 87 22.50 19.25 7.77
C PRO A 87 21.61 20.48 7.57
N ARG A 88 22.18 21.58 7.05
CA ARG A 88 21.43 22.80 6.72
C ARG A 88 20.40 22.56 5.61
N VAL A 89 20.79 21.87 4.53
CA VAL A 89 19.90 21.56 3.40
C VAL A 89 18.87 20.51 3.83
N LEU A 90 19.28 19.52 4.62
CA LEU A 90 18.37 18.54 5.21
C LEU A 90 17.30 19.18 6.09
N SER A 91 17.66 20.22 6.86
CA SER A 91 16.72 21.00 7.68
C SER A 91 15.70 21.74 6.83
N GLU A 92 16.14 22.37 5.74
CA GLU A 92 15.24 23.02 4.78
C GLU A 92 14.29 22.02 4.10
N LEU A 93 14.80 20.85 3.68
CA LEU A 93 14.00 19.81 3.01
C LEU A 93 12.97 19.18 3.95
N LEU A 94 13.39 18.76 5.15
CA LEU A 94 12.50 18.19 6.15
C LEU A 94 11.42 19.20 6.55
N SER A 95 11.81 20.45 6.79
CA SER A 95 10.87 21.52 7.15
C SER A 95 9.89 21.84 6.02
N ALA A 96 10.34 21.87 4.76
CA ALA A 96 9.48 22.06 3.60
C ALA A 96 8.43 20.94 3.50
N VAL A 97 8.86 19.68 3.63
CA VAL A 97 7.94 18.54 3.59
C VAL A 97 6.97 18.59 4.76
N CYS A 98 7.43 18.71 6.01
CA CYS A 98 6.56 18.76 7.18
C CYS A 98 5.57 19.94 7.12
N GLY A 99 6.00 21.12 6.66
CA GLY A 99 5.13 22.29 6.54
C GLY A 99 4.04 22.09 5.48
N VAL A 100 4.37 21.54 4.31
CA VAL A 100 3.38 21.22 3.28
C VAL A 100 2.42 20.13 3.75
N ARG A 101 2.96 19.04 4.34
CA ARG A 101 2.15 17.94 4.87
C ARG A 101 1.15 18.44 5.90
N LEU A 102 1.57 19.34 6.81
CA LEU A 102 0.69 19.92 7.82
C LEU A 102 -0.44 20.75 7.19
N LEU A 103 -0.13 21.58 6.19
CA LEU A 103 -1.15 22.36 5.48
C LEU A 103 -2.16 21.46 4.77
N VAL A 104 -1.66 20.49 3.99
CA VAL A 104 -2.51 19.54 3.25
C VAL A 104 -3.34 18.68 4.20
N TRP A 105 -2.79 18.30 5.35
CA TRP A 105 -3.51 17.57 6.40
C TRP A 105 -4.70 18.36 6.91
N PHE A 106 -4.56 19.64 7.26
CA PHE A 106 -5.71 20.44 7.70
C PHE A 106 -6.77 20.63 6.61
N VAL A 107 -6.35 20.83 5.35
CA VAL A 107 -7.28 20.91 4.22
C VAL A 107 -8.03 19.57 4.05
N ALA A 108 -7.32 18.45 4.11
CA ALA A 108 -7.89 17.12 4.03
C ALA A 108 -8.84 16.83 5.20
N LEU A 109 -8.52 17.29 6.42
CA LEU A 109 -9.39 17.15 7.59
C LEU A 109 -10.71 17.90 7.38
N GLY A 110 -10.65 19.14 6.88
CA GLY A 110 -11.86 19.92 6.56
C GLY A 110 -12.75 19.22 5.54
N ALA A 111 -12.16 18.73 4.44
CA ALA A 111 -12.88 17.98 3.43
C ALA A 111 -13.46 16.65 3.99
N TYR A 112 -12.68 15.95 4.81
CA TYR A 112 -13.09 14.69 5.44
C TYR A 112 -14.28 14.89 6.39
N ILE A 113 -14.24 15.90 7.26
CA ILE A 113 -15.36 16.24 8.14
C ILE A 113 -16.59 16.63 7.31
N GLY A 114 -16.41 17.42 6.26
CA GLY A 114 -17.49 17.78 5.33
C GLY A 114 -18.18 16.54 4.77
N LEU A 115 -17.41 15.59 4.25
CA LEU A 115 -17.93 14.33 3.71
C LEU A 115 -18.66 13.49 4.78
N VAL A 116 -18.08 13.32 5.97
CA VAL A 116 -18.69 12.58 7.08
C VAL A 116 -20.02 13.19 7.50
N ARG A 117 -20.18 14.51 7.41
CA ARG A 117 -21.44 15.20 7.75
C ARG A 117 -22.48 15.13 6.63
N LEU A 118 -22.06 15.04 5.37
CA LEU A 118 -22.94 14.95 4.20
C LEU A 118 -23.60 13.57 4.07
N VAL A 119 -22.89 12.50 4.43
CA VAL A 119 -23.40 11.13 4.33
C VAL A 119 -24.10 10.73 5.65
N PRO A 120 -25.43 10.48 5.64
CA PRO A 120 -26.19 10.22 6.87
C PRO A 120 -25.67 9.05 7.69
N GLU A 121 -25.26 7.96 7.04
CA GLU A 121 -24.70 6.77 7.69
C GLU A 121 -23.38 7.08 8.42
N TYR A 122 -22.51 7.89 7.81
CA TYR A 122 -21.23 8.27 8.44
C TYR A 122 -21.44 9.25 9.58
N ARG A 123 -22.43 10.14 9.46
CA ARG A 123 -22.78 11.11 10.50
C ARG A 123 -23.14 10.43 11.81
N ALA A 124 -23.87 9.31 11.78
CA ALA A 124 -24.22 8.53 12.96
C ALA A 124 -22.98 8.00 13.72
N HIS A 125 -21.87 7.78 13.00
CA HIS A 125 -20.63 7.26 13.56
C HIS A 125 -19.46 8.25 13.47
N THR A 126 -19.74 9.55 13.56
CA THR A 126 -18.73 10.63 13.40
C THR A 126 -17.47 10.38 14.24
N MET A 127 -17.60 9.88 15.48
CA MET A 127 -16.46 9.59 16.35
C MET A 127 -15.51 8.53 15.77
N LEU A 128 -16.06 7.46 15.17
CA LEU A 128 -15.25 6.44 14.51
C LEU A 128 -14.42 7.04 13.36
N PHE A 129 -15.06 7.86 12.52
CA PHE A 129 -14.39 8.49 11.39
C PHE A 129 -13.29 9.47 11.87
N LEU A 130 -13.54 10.25 12.92
CA LEU A 130 -12.50 11.11 13.51
C LEU A 130 -11.34 10.28 14.08
N CYS A 131 -11.62 9.16 14.75
CA CYS A 131 -10.58 8.24 15.22
C CYS A 131 -9.83 7.58 14.05
N ALA A 132 -10.50 7.17 12.97
CA ALA A 132 -9.86 6.67 11.76
C ALA A 132 -8.97 7.72 11.10
N TYR A 133 -9.37 8.99 11.12
CA TYR A 133 -8.55 10.07 10.57
C TYR A 133 -7.19 10.19 11.26
N THR A 134 -7.07 9.82 12.55
CA THR A 134 -5.77 9.80 13.26
C THR A 134 -4.74 8.86 12.63
N LEU A 135 -5.15 7.89 11.80
CA LEU A 135 -4.22 7.05 11.04
C LEU A 135 -3.32 7.86 10.08
N THR A 136 -3.78 9.03 9.64
CA THR A 136 -3.01 9.95 8.78
C THR A 136 -1.79 10.54 9.49
N PHE A 137 -1.69 10.43 10.82
CA PHE A 137 -0.49 10.84 11.56
C PHE A 137 0.76 10.11 11.10
N ASN A 138 0.63 8.88 10.58
CA ASN A 138 1.76 8.16 9.99
C ASN A 138 2.38 8.97 8.85
N GLU A 139 1.58 9.44 7.89
CA GLU A 139 2.10 10.20 6.75
C GLU A 139 2.44 11.64 7.10
N LEU A 140 1.70 12.25 8.04
CA LEU A 140 1.98 13.61 8.48
C LEU A 140 3.35 13.71 9.18
N LEU A 141 3.60 12.83 10.16
CA LEU A 141 4.69 13.01 11.12
C LEU A 141 5.87 12.09 10.88
N PHE A 142 5.64 10.85 10.41
CA PHE A 142 6.71 9.88 10.26
C PHE A 142 7.51 10.14 8.97
N PRO A 143 8.76 10.62 9.04
CA PRO A 143 9.53 11.02 7.87
C PRO A 143 10.29 9.82 7.30
N GLN A 144 9.55 8.79 6.87
CA GLN A 144 10.14 7.56 6.29
C GLN A 144 11.12 7.88 5.14
N PHE A 145 10.79 8.88 4.32
CA PHE A 145 11.64 9.37 3.22
C PHE A 145 13.03 9.80 3.70
N PHE A 146 13.13 10.38 4.90
CA PHE A 146 14.39 10.87 5.46
C PHE A 146 15.29 9.70 5.81
N PHE A 147 14.77 8.73 6.56
CA PHE A 147 15.51 7.51 6.90
C PHE A 147 15.89 6.71 5.66
N GLN A 148 15.02 6.70 4.64
CA GLN A 148 15.31 6.07 3.36
C GLN A 148 16.47 6.74 2.63
N GLY A 149 16.49 8.07 2.55
CA GLY A 149 17.60 8.80 1.94
C GLY A 149 18.92 8.70 2.72
N MET A 150 18.82 8.55 4.05
CA MET A 150 19.99 8.33 4.93
C MET A 150 20.43 6.87 5.03
N GLU A 151 19.81 5.95 4.28
CA GLU A 151 20.07 4.51 4.31
C GLU A 151 20.01 3.89 5.73
N ASN A 152 19.16 4.44 6.60
CA ASN A 152 19.00 3.98 7.98
C ASN A 152 17.61 3.37 8.20
N MET A 153 17.39 2.22 7.57
CA MET A 153 16.10 1.52 7.63
C MET A 153 15.87 0.78 8.95
N ARG A 154 16.96 0.49 9.68
CA ARG A 154 16.88 -0.16 10.99
C ARG A 154 16.02 0.64 11.97
N GLY A 155 16.21 1.96 12.05
CA GLY A 155 15.42 2.83 12.92
C GLY A 155 13.94 2.80 12.57
N VAL A 156 13.61 2.86 11.28
CA VAL A 156 12.24 2.80 10.76
C VAL A 156 11.56 1.48 11.12
N ALA A 157 12.24 0.37 10.86
CA ALA A 157 11.70 -0.96 11.11
C ALA A 157 11.43 -1.16 12.60
N ILE A 158 12.39 -0.83 13.48
CA ILE A 158 12.22 -1.01 14.93
C ILE A 158 11.05 -0.17 15.45
N MET A 159 10.97 1.12 15.10
CA MET A 159 9.90 2.00 15.58
C MET A 159 8.52 1.53 15.09
N ASN A 160 8.38 1.20 13.80
CA ASN A 160 7.10 0.75 13.25
C ASN A 160 6.66 -0.61 13.80
N ILE A 161 7.59 -1.55 13.94
CA ILE A 161 7.28 -2.88 14.50
C ILE A 161 6.87 -2.72 15.96
N ALA A 162 7.62 -1.95 16.76
CA ALA A 162 7.29 -1.73 18.17
C ALA A 162 5.90 -1.11 18.33
N VAL A 163 5.60 -0.05 17.58
CA VAL A 163 4.30 0.62 17.60
C VAL A 163 3.17 -0.34 17.22
N ARG A 164 3.34 -1.11 16.14
CA ARG A 164 2.33 -2.09 15.71
C ARG A 164 2.10 -3.18 16.75
N LEU A 165 3.16 -3.73 17.33
CA LEU A 165 3.04 -4.77 18.36
C LEU A 165 2.33 -4.24 19.61
N VAL A 166 2.71 -3.04 20.08
CA VAL A 166 2.04 -2.41 21.22
C VAL A 166 0.57 -2.12 20.91
N SER A 167 0.25 -1.57 19.74
CA SER A 167 -1.14 -1.33 19.32
C SER A 167 -1.94 -2.63 19.25
N VAL A 168 -1.35 -3.74 18.80
CA VAL A 168 -2.01 -5.05 18.75
C VAL A 168 -2.30 -5.59 20.15
N VAL A 169 -1.33 -5.51 21.06
CA VAL A 169 -1.52 -5.94 22.46
C VAL A 169 -2.63 -5.11 23.11
N LEU A 170 -2.58 -3.78 22.97
CA LEU A 170 -3.62 -2.89 23.49
C LEU A 170 -4.98 -3.16 22.87
N LEU A 171 -5.03 -3.50 21.59
CA LEU A 171 -6.28 -3.84 20.89
C LEU A 171 -6.95 -5.06 21.53
N PHE A 172 -6.19 -6.14 21.76
CA PHE A 172 -6.72 -7.34 22.44
C PHE A 172 -7.11 -7.07 23.89
N MET A 173 -6.44 -6.13 24.58
CA MET A 173 -6.74 -5.77 25.97
C MET A 173 -7.90 -4.79 26.14
N LEU A 174 -8.30 -4.05 25.11
CA LEU A 174 -9.28 -2.97 25.25
C LEU A 174 -10.57 -3.21 24.47
N ILE A 175 -10.53 -3.99 23.38
CA ILE A 175 -11.70 -4.24 22.55
C ILE A 175 -12.31 -5.58 22.95
N HIS A 176 -13.41 -5.54 23.70
CA HIS A 176 -14.11 -6.75 24.16
C HIS A 176 -15.58 -6.78 23.75
N SER A 177 -16.11 -5.67 23.23
CA SER A 177 -17.50 -5.53 22.85
C SER A 177 -17.66 -4.76 21.53
N PRO A 178 -18.80 -4.90 20.83
CA PRO A 178 -19.08 -4.11 19.63
C PRO A 178 -19.04 -2.59 19.83
N SER A 179 -19.31 -2.10 21.04
CA SER A 179 -19.23 -0.65 21.36
C SER A 179 -17.81 -0.10 21.36
N ASP A 180 -16.80 -0.96 21.45
CA ASP A 180 -15.38 -0.58 21.52
C ASP A 180 -14.76 -0.32 20.13
N TYR A 181 -15.55 -0.40 19.06
CA TYR A 181 -15.10 -0.33 17.67
C TYR A 181 -14.28 0.93 17.32
N VAL A 182 -14.52 2.04 18.02
CA VAL A 182 -13.78 3.31 17.87
C VAL A 182 -12.31 3.16 18.29
N TYR A 183 -12.01 2.29 19.25
CA TYR A 183 -10.65 2.08 19.74
C TYR A 183 -9.74 1.41 18.71
N ALA A 184 -10.29 0.61 17.78
CA ALA A 184 -9.50 -0.08 16.76
C ALA A 184 -8.62 0.88 15.92
N PRO A 185 -9.16 1.91 15.25
CA PRO A 185 -8.34 2.90 14.56
C PRO A 185 -7.60 3.86 15.53
N LEU A 186 -8.19 4.21 16.68
CA LEU A 186 -7.61 5.17 17.61
C LEU A 186 -6.25 4.68 18.16
N LEU A 187 -6.18 3.43 18.61
CA LEU A 187 -4.97 2.84 19.17
C LEU A 187 -3.84 2.76 18.14
N MET A 188 -4.16 2.52 16.87
CA MET A 188 -3.19 2.57 15.79
C MET A 188 -2.73 4.00 15.50
N GLY A 189 -3.66 4.97 15.47
CA GLY A 189 -3.34 6.36 15.20
C GLY A 189 -2.50 7.01 16.30
N VAL A 190 -2.79 6.75 17.57
CA VAL A 190 -1.95 7.16 18.71
C VAL A 190 -0.56 6.54 18.59
N GLY A 191 -0.49 5.26 18.23
CA GLY A 191 0.78 4.60 17.92
C GLY A 191 1.59 5.35 16.86
N TYR A 192 0.96 5.73 15.74
CA TYR A 192 1.62 6.49 14.68
C TYR A 192 2.03 7.90 15.09
N LEU A 193 1.22 8.57 15.93
CA LEU A 193 1.58 9.86 16.52
C LEU A 193 2.87 9.75 17.34
N LEU A 194 2.94 8.77 18.25
CA LEU A 194 4.11 8.52 19.09
C LEU A 194 5.34 8.16 18.23
N ALA A 195 5.17 7.30 17.23
CA ALA A 195 6.22 6.93 16.29
C ALA A 195 6.77 8.15 15.54
N GLY A 196 5.87 9.00 15.04
CA GLY A 196 6.20 10.22 14.31
C GLY A 196 7.01 11.19 15.17
N VAL A 197 6.53 11.49 16.38
CA VAL A 197 7.23 12.36 17.33
C VAL A 197 8.61 11.80 17.69
N ALA A 198 8.69 10.52 18.05
CA ALA A 198 9.96 9.87 18.38
C ALA A 198 10.95 9.89 17.21
N SER A 199 10.45 9.73 15.98
CA SER A 199 11.28 9.74 14.76
C SER A 199 11.84 11.12 14.43
N LEU A 200 11.02 12.19 14.58
CA LEU A 200 11.46 13.57 14.39
C LEU A 200 12.48 13.98 15.47
N TRP A 201 12.23 13.57 16.72
CA TRP A 201 13.18 13.76 17.83
C TRP A 201 14.52 13.08 17.54
N TYR A 202 14.48 11.82 17.09
CA TYR A 202 15.68 11.05 16.73
C TYR A 202 16.45 11.73 15.60
N ILE A 203 15.76 12.24 14.57
CA ILE A 203 16.40 12.95 13.46
C ILE A 203 17.15 14.19 13.94
N GLY A 204 16.51 14.98 14.81
CA GLY A 204 17.14 16.18 15.36
C GLY A 204 18.38 15.90 16.18
N HIS A 205 18.34 14.86 17.03
CA HIS A 205 19.47 14.49 17.88
C HIS A 205 20.60 13.82 17.10
N ARG A 206 20.29 12.92 16.17
CA ARG A 206 21.30 12.10 15.47
C ARG A 206 21.97 12.82 14.31
N TYR A 207 21.22 13.65 13.58
CA TYR A 207 21.68 14.27 12.33
C TYR A 207 21.80 15.81 12.43
N GLY A 208 21.52 16.40 13.60
CA GLY A 208 21.63 17.84 13.81
C GLY A 208 20.64 18.67 12.98
N VAL A 209 19.55 18.04 12.53
CA VAL A 209 18.53 18.65 11.68
C VAL A 209 17.50 19.35 12.54
N ARG A 210 17.14 20.59 12.22
CA ARG A 210 16.16 21.37 13.00
C ARG A 210 14.98 21.75 12.13
N LEU A 211 13.78 21.64 12.68
CA LEU A 211 12.57 22.17 12.04
C LEU A 211 12.56 23.69 12.19
N HIS A 212 12.37 24.39 11.07
CA HIS A 212 12.27 25.84 11.01
C HIS A 212 11.33 26.23 9.86
N TRP A 213 11.09 27.53 9.67
CA TRP A 213 10.34 27.98 8.49
C TRP A 213 11.22 27.78 7.24
N PRO A 214 10.80 26.96 6.26
CA PRO A 214 11.60 26.68 5.09
C PRO A 214 11.53 27.81 4.06
N ARG A 215 12.56 27.97 3.25
CA ARG A 215 12.53 28.94 2.14
C ARG A 215 11.53 28.48 1.08
N ARG A 216 10.78 29.44 0.50
CA ARG A 216 9.78 29.19 -0.56
C ARG A 216 10.34 28.40 -1.75
N ARG A 217 11.64 28.54 -2.04
CA ARG A 217 12.33 27.79 -3.10
C ARG A 217 12.27 26.27 -2.87
N TYR A 218 12.51 25.80 -1.65
CA TYR A 218 12.48 24.37 -1.32
C TYR A 218 11.06 23.81 -1.35
N ILE A 219 10.07 24.57 -0.87
CA ILE A 219 8.66 24.18 -0.98
C ILE A 219 8.27 23.99 -2.45
N ARG A 220 8.58 24.97 -3.31
CA ARG A 220 8.23 24.91 -4.74
C ARG A 220 8.93 23.76 -5.44
N TYR A 221 10.21 23.54 -5.14
CA TYR A 221 10.99 22.42 -5.67
C TYR A 221 10.35 21.07 -5.31
N MET A 222 10.04 20.86 -4.03
CA MET A 222 9.45 19.60 -3.56
C MET A 222 8.05 19.38 -4.14
N LEU A 223 7.22 20.42 -4.22
CA LEU A 223 5.87 20.31 -4.80
C LEU A 223 5.90 19.99 -6.29
N HIS A 224 6.77 20.65 -7.06
CA HIS A 224 6.88 20.44 -8.51
C HIS A 224 7.21 18.98 -8.84
N ASP A 225 8.18 18.40 -8.13
CA ASP A 225 8.64 17.04 -8.41
C ASP A 225 7.67 15.97 -7.86
N ALA A 226 6.92 16.30 -6.79
CA ALA A 226 6.03 15.34 -6.13
C ALA A 226 4.62 15.29 -6.75
N LEU A 227 4.15 16.37 -7.38
CA LEU A 227 2.81 16.47 -7.97
C LEU A 227 2.49 15.36 -9.01
N PRO A 228 3.40 14.99 -9.94
CA PRO A 228 3.13 13.90 -10.88
C PRO A 228 2.98 12.53 -10.18
N ILE A 229 3.72 12.33 -9.08
CA ILE A 229 3.67 11.10 -8.28
C ILE A 229 2.33 11.04 -7.55
N LEU A 230 1.92 12.13 -6.91
CA LEU A 230 0.60 12.24 -6.28
C LEU A 230 -0.53 11.91 -7.27
N GLY A 231 -0.49 12.47 -8.47
CA GLY A 231 -1.51 12.20 -9.50
C GLY A 231 -1.59 10.71 -9.84
N THR A 232 -0.44 10.05 -9.95
CA THR A 232 -0.38 8.60 -10.23
C THR A 232 -0.93 7.79 -9.06
N ASP A 233 -0.51 8.10 -7.83
CA ASP A 233 -0.95 7.38 -6.62
C ASP A 233 -2.44 7.57 -6.33
N ALA A 234 -2.97 8.78 -6.59
CA ALA A 234 -4.38 9.09 -6.46
C ALA A 234 -5.23 8.26 -7.43
N ILE A 235 -4.86 8.20 -8.71
CA ILE A 235 -5.57 7.42 -9.73
C ILE A 235 -5.59 5.94 -9.38
N CYS A 236 -4.43 5.38 -9.02
CA CYS A 236 -4.33 3.98 -8.59
C CYS A 236 -5.21 3.70 -7.38
N SER A 237 -5.20 4.58 -6.38
CA SER A 237 -5.93 4.38 -5.13
C SER A 237 -7.44 4.47 -5.31
N VAL A 238 -7.92 5.38 -6.17
CA VAL A 238 -9.34 5.43 -6.55
C VAL A 238 -9.72 4.09 -7.19
N LYS A 239 -8.96 3.59 -8.17
CA LYS A 239 -9.25 2.30 -8.80
C LYS A 239 -9.29 1.14 -7.78
N ASP A 240 -8.30 1.06 -6.90
CA ASP A 240 -8.10 -0.10 -6.03
C ASP A 240 -8.99 -0.09 -4.77
N LYS A 241 -9.38 1.09 -4.29
CA LYS A 241 -10.09 1.22 -2.99
C LYS A 241 -11.51 1.78 -3.12
N PHE A 242 -11.94 2.25 -4.29
CA PHE A 242 -13.28 2.83 -4.42
C PHE A 242 -14.39 1.78 -4.25
N ASN A 243 -14.11 0.52 -4.63
CA ASN A 243 -15.03 -0.61 -4.40
C ASN A 243 -15.48 -0.74 -2.94
N TYR A 244 -14.62 -0.48 -1.95
CA TYR A 244 -15.00 -0.55 -0.53
C TYR A 244 -16.15 0.42 -0.20
N LEU A 245 -16.07 1.64 -0.73
CA LEU A 245 -17.09 2.66 -0.50
C LEU A 245 -18.40 2.28 -1.20
N LEU A 246 -18.32 1.78 -2.43
CA LEU A 246 -19.50 1.39 -3.21
C LEU A 246 -20.19 0.16 -2.62
N ILE A 247 -19.43 -0.85 -2.19
CA ILE A 247 -19.98 -2.05 -1.55
C ILE A 247 -20.67 -1.67 -0.23
N GLY A 248 -20.02 -0.83 0.59
CA GLY A 248 -20.60 -0.37 1.86
C GLY A 248 -21.91 0.41 1.66
N SER A 249 -22.01 1.23 0.61
CA SER A 249 -23.21 2.03 0.34
C SER A 249 -24.32 1.31 -0.43
N TRP A 250 -23.99 0.39 -1.35
CA TRP A 250 -24.96 -0.21 -2.28
C TRP A 250 -25.30 -1.67 -1.99
N VAL A 251 -24.50 -2.35 -1.14
CA VAL A 251 -24.67 -3.76 -0.80
C VAL A 251 -24.88 -3.93 0.71
N SER A 252 -23.81 -3.92 1.52
CA SER A 252 -23.84 -3.85 2.99
C SER A 252 -22.41 -3.74 3.54
N MET A 253 -22.25 -3.39 4.83
CA MET A 253 -20.92 -3.35 5.45
C MET A 253 -20.37 -4.76 5.72
N GLU A 254 -21.21 -5.79 5.89
CA GLU A 254 -20.74 -7.19 5.97
C GLU A 254 -19.94 -7.60 4.73
N TRP A 255 -20.43 -7.24 3.54
CA TRP A 255 -19.75 -7.58 2.30
C TRP A 255 -18.43 -6.80 2.10
N VAL A 256 -18.27 -5.65 2.76
CA VAL A 256 -16.99 -4.94 2.82
C VAL A 256 -15.92 -5.79 3.53
N VAL A 257 -16.30 -6.52 4.59
CA VAL A 257 -15.40 -7.44 5.29
C VAL A 257 -14.96 -8.57 4.36
N VAL A 258 -15.89 -9.20 3.65
CA VAL A 258 -15.56 -10.27 2.70
C VAL A 258 -14.64 -9.77 1.58
N TYR A 259 -14.92 -8.58 1.03
CA TYR A 259 -14.08 -7.95 0.01
C TYR A 259 -12.67 -7.63 0.53
N ASP A 260 -12.56 -7.05 1.73
CA ASP A 260 -11.27 -6.72 2.37
C ASP A 260 -10.43 -7.97 2.62
N LEU A 261 -11.05 -9.07 3.07
CA LEU A 261 -10.36 -10.34 3.26
C LEU A 261 -9.76 -10.87 1.94
N GLY A 262 -10.54 -10.83 0.85
CA GLY A 262 -10.07 -11.21 -0.49
C GLY A 262 -8.90 -10.35 -0.98
N ALA A 263 -8.97 -9.04 -0.74
CA ALA A 263 -7.89 -8.11 -1.06
C ALA A 263 -6.62 -8.36 -0.22
N ARG A 264 -6.75 -8.68 1.08
CA ARG A 264 -5.62 -9.04 1.94
C ARG A 264 -4.95 -10.33 1.49
N PHE A 265 -5.72 -11.36 1.17
CA PHE A 265 -5.17 -12.60 0.58
C PHE A 265 -4.44 -12.34 -0.74
N THR A 266 -5.01 -11.50 -1.60
CA THR A 266 -4.36 -11.07 -2.84
C THR A 266 -3.02 -10.39 -2.55
N SER A 267 -2.98 -9.47 -1.59
CA SER A 267 -1.76 -8.75 -1.21
C SER A 267 -0.66 -9.67 -0.65
N LEU A 268 -1.06 -10.72 0.07
CA LEU A 268 -0.15 -11.75 0.60
C LEU A 268 0.49 -12.57 -0.53
N LEU A 269 -0.33 -13.00 -1.48
CA LEU A 269 0.10 -13.86 -2.59
C LEU A 269 0.94 -13.13 -3.64
N VAL A 270 0.77 -11.81 -3.78
CA VAL A 270 1.55 -10.99 -4.73
C VAL A 270 2.92 -10.58 -4.18
N LYS A 271 3.12 -10.60 -2.85
CA LYS A 271 4.37 -10.17 -2.19
C LYS A 271 5.65 -10.85 -2.73
N PRO A 272 5.69 -12.17 -3.00
CA PRO A 272 6.85 -12.82 -3.61
C PRO A 272 7.26 -12.20 -4.95
N ALA A 273 6.32 -11.69 -5.75
CA ALA A 273 6.63 -11.00 -7.00
C ALA A 273 7.47 -9.74 -6.76
N GLY A 274 7.14 -8.98 -5.71
CA GLY A 274 7.92 -7.82 -5.28
C GLY A 274 9.33 -8.20 -4.85
N VAL A 275 9.49 -9.29 -4.10
CA VAL A 275 10.82 -9.79 -3.67
C VAL A 275 11.68 -10.15 -4.88
N VAL A 276 11.15 -10.88 -5.85
CA VAL A 276 11.86 -11.19 -7.10
C VAL A 276 12.24 -9.90 -7.83
N GLY A 277 11.33 -8.91 -7.88
CA GLY A 277 11.60 -7.61 -8.47
C GLY A 277 12.78 -6.90 -7.82
N THR A 278 12.83 -6.81 -6.48
CA THR A 278 13.95 -6.15 -5.79
C THR A 278 15.33 -6.74 -6.11
N VAL A 279 15.40 -8.06 -6.38
CA VAL A 279 16.65 -8.76 -6.71
C VAL A 279 17.00 -8.67 -8.19
N LEU A 280 16.01 -8.81 -9.08
CA LEU A 280 16.24 -8.84 -10.52
C LEU A 280 16.30 -7.46 -11.14
N PHE A 281 15.60 -6.47 -10.58
CA PHE A 281 15.47 -5.13 -11.14
C PHE A 281 16.80 -4.46 -11.47
N PRO A 282 17.82 -4.42 -10.57
CA PRO A 282 19.09 -3.78 -10.89
C PRO A 282 19.82 -4.45 -12.06
N ARG A 283 19.74 -5.80 -12.15
CA ARG A 283 20.38 -6.57 -13.22
C ARG A 283 19.66 -6.39 -14.54
N LEU A 284 18.33 -6.34 -14.53
CA LEU A 284 17.50 -6.10 -15.72
C LEU A 284 17.65 -4.67 -16.22
N ALA A 285 17.72 -3.68 -15.33
CA ALA A 285 17.95 -2.29 -15.70
C ALA A 285 19.35 -2.07 -16.33
N ALA A 286 20.36 -2.85 -15.91
CA ALA A 286 21.72 -2.78 -16.46
C ALA A 286 21.92 -3.59 -17.75
N THR A 287 21.41 -4.83 -17.79
CA THR A 287 21.69 -5.76 -18.90
C THR A 287 20.58 -5.83 -19.95
N GLN A 288 19.36 -5.41 -19.60
CA GLN A 288 18.16 -5.54 -20.44
C GLN A 288 17.98 -6.95 -21.03
N SER A 289 18.40 -7.97 -20.27
CA SER A 289 18.42 -9.36 -20.74
C SER A 289 17.03 -10.01 -20.67
N LEU A 290 16.45 -10.29 -21.84
CA LEU A 290 15.13 -10.93 -21.96
C LEU A 290 15.10 -12.36 -21.38
N SER A 291 16.22 -13.08 -21.41
CA SER A 291 16.31 -14.44 -20.84
C SER A 291 16.21 -14.43 -19.31
N LEU A 292 16.84 -13.46 -18.64
CA LEU A 292 16.75 -13.28 -17.20
C LEU A 292 15.33 -12.85 -16.80
N PHE A 293 14.74 -11.93 -17.56
CA PHE A 293 13.34 -11.51 -17.38
C PHE A 293 12.38 -12.70 -17.49
N ARG A 294 12.53 -13.54 -18.53
CA ARG A 294 11.65 -14.71 -18.70
C ARG A 294 11.80 -15.71 -17.55
N ARG A 295 13.02 -15.99 -17.09
CA ARG A 295 13.26 -16.90 -15.95
C ARG A 295 12.63 -16.36 -14.66
N GLY A 296 12.78 -15.06 -14.40
CA GLY A 296 12.14 -14.40 -13.27
C GLY A 296 10.61 -14.45 -13.35
N GLY A 297 10.05 -14.18 -14.53
CA GLY A 297 8.61 -14.25 -14.76
C GLY A 297 8.03 -15.66 -14.54
N VAL A 298 8.70 -16.71 -15.00
CA VAL A 298 8.29 -18.11 -14.72
C VAL A 298 8.31 -18.40 -13.22
N ALA A 299 9.32 -17.93 -12.49
CA ALA A 299 9.37 -18.11 -11.05
C ALA A 299 8.21 -17.38 -10.35
N VAL A 300 7.92 -16.12 -10.71
CA VAL A 300 6.80 -15.35 -10.15
C VAL A 300 5.46 -16.02 -10.41
N VAL A 301 5.20 -16.45 -11.65
CA VAL A 301 3.99 -17.18 -12.02
C VAL A 301 3.89 -18.48 -11.22
N GLY A 302 4.97 -19.27 -11.16
CA GLY A 302 5.00 -20.54 -10.44
C GLY A 302 4.71 -20.39 -8.95
N PHE A 303 5.37 -19.44 -8.28
CA PHE A 303 5.14 -19.17 -6.85
C PHE A 303 3.73 -18.64 -6.58
N THR A 304 3.24 -17.72 -7.41
CA THR A 304 1.88 -17.18 -7.22
C THR A 304 0.84 -18.26 -7.48
N LEU A 305 0.99 -19.05 -8.54
CA LEU A 305 0.07 -20.14 -8.88
C LEU A 305 0.03 -21.19 -7.77
N LEU A 306 1.19 -21.60 -7.25
CA LEU A 306 1.28 -22.54 -6.14
C LEU A 306 0.60 -21.96 -4.88
N GLY A 307 0.91 -20.71 -4.52
CA GLY A 307 0.32 -20.04 -3.37
C GLY A 307 -1.20 -19.91 -3.47
N THR A 308 -1.70 -19.49 -4.65
CA THR A 308 -3.13 -19.40 -4.92
C THR A 308 -3.80 -20.77 -4.89
N ALA A 309 -3.18 -21.82 -5.45
CA ALA A 309 -3.74 -23.17 -5.43
C ALA A 309 -3.83 -23.73 -3.99
N VAL A 310 -2.77 -23.54 -3.20
CA VAL A 310 -2.75 -23.93 -1.78
C VAL A 310 -3.85 -23.18 -1.02
N LEU A 311 -3.94 -21.86 -1.17
CA LEU A 311 -4.96 -21.06 -0.48
C LEU A 311 -6.37 -21.42 -0.95
N PHE A 312 -6.57 -21.69 -2.24
CA PHE A 312 -7.87 -22.09 -2.79
C PHE A 312 -8.37 -23.41 -2.20
N VAL A 313 -7.46 -24.40 -2.09
CA VAL A 313 -7.76 -25.68 -1.42
C VAL A 313 -8.05 -25.43 0.05
N LEU A 314 -7.24 -24.61 0.73
CA LEU A 314 -7.38 -24.37 2.17
C LEU A 314 -8.54 -23.44 2.55
N LEU A 315 -9.11 -22.72 1.59
CA LEU A 315 -10.11 -21.67 1.80
C LEU A 315 -11.34 -22.13 2.62
N PRO A 316 -11.90 -23.35 2.44
CA PRO A 316 -13.03 -23.80 3.24
C PRO A 316 -12.74 -23.91 4.74
N TRP A 317 -11.48 -24.16 5.13
CA TRP A 317 -11.08 -24.21 6.55
C TRP A 317 -10.60 -22.85 7.06
N ILE A 318 -9.99 -22.04 6.19
CA ILE A 318 -9.46 -20.73 6.56
C ILE A 318 -10.56 -19.68 6.63
N ALA A 319 -11.47 -19.60 5.65
CA ALA A 319 -12.46 -18.52 5.60
C ALA A 319 -13.37 -18.45 6.85
N PRO A 320 -13.90 -19.56 7.40
CA PRO A 320 -14.69 -19.52 8.64
C PRO A 320 -13.90 -19.08 9.88
N LEU A 321 -12.57 -19.26 9.87
CA LEU A 321 -11.71 -18.77 10.96
C LEU A 321 -11.70 -17.24 11.00
N PHE A 322 -11.65 -16.60 9.82
CA PHE A 322 -11.62 -15.14 9.65
C PHE A 322 -13.00 -14.51 9.78
N ILE A 323 -14.02 -15.12 9.17
CA ILE A 323 -15.39 -14.62 9.14
C ILE A 323 -16.34 -15.77 9.53
N PRO A 324 -16.74 -15.86 10.81
CA PRO A 324 -17.70 -16.86 11.27
C PRO A 324 -19.06 -16.67 10.60
N GLY A 325 -19.69 -17.77 10.16
CA GLY A 325 -21.03 -17.75 9.57
C GLY A 325 -21.08 -17.32 8.10
N LEU A 326 -19.95 -17.31 7.39
CA LEU A 326 -19.91 -16.99 5.96
C LEU A 326 -20.78 -17.98 5.16
N SER A 327 -21.80 -17.45 4.47
CA SER A 327 -22.82 -18.24 3.76
C SER A 327 -22.33 -18.85 2.44
N SER A 328 -21.43 -18.15 1.74
CA SER A 328 -20.90 -18.55 0.44
C SER A 328 -19.40 -18.27 0.35
N LEU A 329 -18.65 -19.22 -0.23
CA LEU A 329 -17.24 -19.05 -0.56
C LEU A 329 -17.02 -18.58 -2.00
N LEU A 330 -18.08 -18.44 -2.80
CA LEU A 330 -18.00 -18.16 -4.23
C LEU A 330 -17.23 -16.87 -4.50
N GLU A 331 -17.54 -15.81 -3.78
CA GLU A 331 -16.98 -14.47 -3.93
C GLU A 331 -15.47 -14.49 -3.66
N LEU A 332 -15.04 -15.13 -2.58
CA LEU A 332 -13.64 -15.31 -2.24
C LEU A 332 -12.90 -16.18 -3.28
N ARG A 333 -13.53 -17.26 -3.76
CA ARG A 333 -12.96 -18.14 -4.79
C ARG A 333 -12.72 -17.41 -6.11
N VAL A 334 -13.69 -16.61 -6.56
CA VAL A 334 -13.54 -15.79 -7.77
C VAL A 334 -12.46 -14.73 -7.56
N TYR A 335 -12.37 -14.14 -6.36
CA TYR A 335 -11.31 -13.18 -6.02
C TYR A 335 -9.90 -13.79 -6.13
N MET A 336 -9.72 -15.09 -5.90
CA MET A 336 -8.42 -15.76 -6.01
C MET A 336 -7.79 -15.72 -7.42
N VAL A 337 -8.54 -15.31 -8.45
CA VAL A 337 -7.98 -15.03 -9.78
C VAL A 337 -7.16 -13.73 -9.78
N ALA A 338 -7.53 -12.74 -8.96
CA ALA A 338 -6.86 -11.45 -8.86
C ALA A 338 -5.34 -11.52 -8.63
N PRO A 339 -4.81 -12.30 -7.65
CA PRO A 339 -3.36 -12.38 -7.42
C PRO A 339 -2.59 -12.93 -8.63
N LEU A 340 -3.17 -13.85 -9.41
CA LEU A 340 -2.53 -14.39 -10.62
C LEU A 340 -2.36 -13.31 -11.69
N LEU A 341 -3.37 -12.47 -11.87
CA LEU A 341 -3.31 -11.36 -12.83
C LEU A 341 -2.37 -10.27 -12.34
N LEU A 342 -2.49 -9.89 -11.06
CA LEU A 342 -1.75 -8.78 -10.49
C LEU A 342 -0.25 -9.08 -10.35
N SER A 343 0.14 -10.31 -9.98
CA SER A 343 1.56 -10.66 -9.84
C SER A 343 2.30 -10.59 -11.18
N VAL A 344 1.69 -11.10 -12.26
CA VAL A 344 2.26 -11.05 -13.61
C VAL A 344 2.25 -9.62 -14.15
N SER A 345 1.12 -8.92 -13.97
CA SER A 345 0.97 -7.53 -14.40
C SER A 345 1.99 -6.62 -13.70
N GLY A 346 2.17 -6.80 -12.38
CA GLY A 346 3.13 -6.07 -11.56
C GLY A 346 4.58 -6.37 -11.96
N TYR A 347 4.91 -7.63 -12.21
CA TYR A 347 6.23 -8.04 -12.70
C TYR A 347 6.56 -7.40 -14.07
N LEU A 348 5.60 -7.38 -15.00
CA LEU A 348 5.76 -6.69 -16.29
C LEU A 348 5.96 -5.18 -16.11
N ALA A 349 5.27 -4.55 -15.16
CA ALA A 349 5.42 -3.14 -14.88
C ALA A 349 6.82 -2.80 -14.37
N SER A 350 7.28 -3.45 -13.29
CA SER A 350 8.56 -3.11 -12.68
C SER A 350 9.74 -3.60 -13.51
N GLU A 351 9.72 -4.87 -13.90
CA GLU A 351 10.90 -5.56 -14.45
C GLU A 351 11.05 -5.42 -15.96
N PHE A 352 9.99 -5.05 -16.67
CA PHE A 352 10.05 -4.75 -18.10
C PHE A 352 9.85 -3.26 -18.35
N LEU A 353 8.68 -2.70 -18.03
CA LEU A 353 8.37 -1.32 -18.42
C LEU A 353 9.28 -0.29 -17.74
N ILE A 354 9.58 -0.43 -16.45
CA ILE A 354 10.47 0.51 -15.76
C ILE A 354 11.93 0.20 -16.09
N ALA A 355 12.38 -1.06 -15.91
CA ALA A 355 13.78 -1.43 -16.12
C ALA A 355 14.27 -1.19 -17.58
N PHE A 356 13.41 -1.38 -18.59
CA PHE A 356 13.74 -1.12 -20.00
C PHE A 356 13.43 0.32 -20.44
N ARG A 357 13.19 1.25 -19.50
CA ARG A 357 12.96 2.69 -19.74
C ARG A 357 11.70 3.02 -20.56
N TYR A 358 10.67 2.19 -20.44
CA TYR A 358 9.35 2.35 -21.05
C TYR A 358 8.29 2.90 -20.08
N ALA A 359 8.70 3.65 -19.05
CA ALA A 359 7.82 4.16 -17.97
C ALA A 359 6.57 4.92 -18.46
N ARG A 360 6.61 5.58 -19.64
CA ARG A 360 5.43 6.21 -20.25
C ARG A 360 4.27 5.22 -20.50
N TYR A 361 4.58 3.97 -20.85
CA TYR A 361 3.56 2.95 -21.10
C TYR A 361 2.95 2.42 -19.80
N LEU A 362 3.65 2.56 -18.67
CA LEU A 362 3.07 2.25 -17.36
C LEU A 362 1.93 3.22 -17.03
N LEU A 363 2.15 4.52 -17.26
CA LEU A 363 1.12 5.55 -17.04
C LEU A 363 -0.10 5.31 -17.96
N TRP A 364 0.14 5.03 -19.24
CA TRP A 364 -0.95 4.68 -20.17
C TRP A 364 -1.71 3.42 -19.75
N SER A 365 -1.01 2.40 -19.24
CA SER A 365 -1.64 1.20 -18.69
C SER A 365 -2.60 1.54 -17.56
N ILE A 366 -2.19 2.39 -16.62
CA ILE A 366 -3.04 2.82 -15.50
C ILE A 366 -4.28 3.58 -16.00
N MET A 367 -4.10 4.50 -16.96
CA MET A 367 -5.22 5.24 -17.54
C MET A 367 -6.24 4.33 -18.24
N VAL A 368 -5.77 3.42 -19.10
CA VAL A 368 -6.63 2.45 -19.80
C VAL A 368 -7.41 1.58 -18.82
N THR A 369 -6.77 1.12 -17.74
CA THR A 369 -7.44 0.31 -16.72
C THR A 369 -8.47 1.09 -15.92
N THR A 370 -8.21 2.36 -15.64
CA THR A 370 -9.15 3.23 -14.92
C THR A 370 -10.38 3.49 -15.78
N VAL A 371 -10.20 3.76 -17.07
CA VAL A 371 -11.32 3.88 -18.03
C VAL A 371 -12.09 2.57 -18.13
N GLY A 372 -11.39 1.44 -18.27
CA GLY A 372 -12.03 0.11 -18.30
C GLY A 372 -12.84 -0.19 -17.04
N TYR A 373 -12.31 0.16 -15.86
CA TYR A 373 -13.01 0.06 -14.59
C TYR A 373 -14.26 0.94 -14.55
N LEU A 374 -14.18 2.21 -14.95
CA LEU A 374 -15.33 3.11 -14.97
C LEU A 374 -16.41 2.65 -15.95
N VAL A 375 -16.04 2.16 -17.13
CA VAL A 375 -16.97 1.60 -18.12
C VAL A 375 -17.65 0.35 -17.57
N GLY A 376 -16.89 -0.56 -16.96
CA GLY A 376 -17.45 -1.75 -16.32
C GLY A 376 -18.41 -1.40 -15.17
N LEU A 377 -18.07 -0.38 -14.37
CA LEU A 377 -18.92 0.11 -13.29
C LEU A 377 -20.24 0.65 -13.83
N LEU A 378 -20.19 1.57 -14.81
CA LEU A 378 -21.39 2.15 -15.44
C LEU A 378 -22.25 1.08 -16.14
N GLY A 379 -21.61 0.12 -16.82
CA GLY A 379 -22.32 -1.00 -17.44
C GLY A 379 -23.06 -1.87 -16.43
N GLY A 380 -22.44 -2.16 -15.28
CA GLY A 380 -23.10 -2.92 -14.20
C GLY A 380 -24.23 -2.16 -13.51
N ILE A 381 -24.11 -0.84 -13.38
CA ILE A 381 -25.21 0.02 -12.91
C ILE A 381 -26.37 -0.04 -13.92
N GLY A 382 -26.09 0.13 -15.21
CA GLY A 382 -27.10 0.05 -16.27
C GLY A 382 -27.78 -1.33 -16.37
N ALA A 383 -27.07 -2.40 -16.04
CA ALA A 383 -27.61 -3.76 -15.99
C ALA A 383 -28.30 -4.11 -14.65
N GLY A 384 -28.30 -3.21 -13.65
CA GLY A 384 -28.93 -3.44 -12.36
C GLY A 384 -28.24 -4.45 -11.43
N VAL A 385 -27.00 -4.86 -11.72
CA VAL A 385 -26.27 -5.90 -10.95
C VAL A 385 -25.40 -5.33 -9.81
N HIS A 386 -25.41 -4.01 -9.62
CA HIS A 386 -24.57 -3.28 -8.67
C HIS A 386 -24.87 -3.56 -7.19
N HIS A 387 -25.96 -4.26 -6.88
CA HIS A 387 -26.31 -4.70 -5.52
C HIS A 387 -25.67 -6.03 -5.10
N SER A 388 -24.80 -6.63 -5.94
CA SER A 388 -24.14 -7.90 -5.62
C SER A 388 -22.65 -7.71 -5.37
N LEU A 389 -22.10 -8.33 -4.30
CA LEU A 389 -20.65 -8.37 -4.08
C LEU A 389 -19.91 -9.01 -5.27
N LEU A 390 -20.47 -10.06 -5.87
CA LEU A 390 -19.85 -10.76 -6.99
C LEU A 390 -19.56 -9.82 -8.17
N PHE A 391 -20.43 -8.84 -8.42
CA PHE A 391 -20.20 -7.83 -9.45
C PHE A 391 -18.92 -7.02 -9.17
N PHE A 392 -18.71 -6.55 -7.95
CA PHE A 392 -17.50 -5.80 -7.59
C PHE A 392 -16.23 -6.65 -7.62
N VAL A 393 -16.32 -7.93 -7.25
CA VAL A 393 -15.21 -8.87 -7.40
C VAL A 393 -14.84 -9.05 -8.88
N LEU A 394 -15.84 -9.27 -9.74
CA LEU A 394 -15.62 -9.41 -11.18
C LEU A 394 -15.11 -8.10 -11.81
N LEU A 395 -15.59 -6.95 -11.35
CA LEU A 395 -15.10 -5.63 -11.78
C LEU A 395 -13.62 -5.46 -11.43
N CYS A 396 -13.22 -5.85 -10.21
CA CYS A 396 -11.83 -5.81 -9.77
C CYS A 396 -10.94 -6.75 -10.60
N VAL A 397 -11.32 -8.03 -10.73
CA VAL A 397 -10.59 -9.04 -11.52
C VAL A 397 -10.51 -8.61 -12.99
N GLY A 398 -11.61 -8.11 -13.56
CA GLY A 398 -11.68 -7.57 -14.92
C GLY A 398 -10.74 -6.38 -15.13
N SER A 399 -10.65 -5.47 -14.15
CA SER A 399 -9.72 -4.34 -14.21
C SER A 399 -8.26 -4.79 -14.26
N TYR A 400 -7.89 -5.82 -13.48
CA TYR A 400 -6.55 -6.41 -13.52
C TYR A 400 -6.30 -7.20 -14.80
N LEU A 401 -7.33 -7.80 -15.40
CA LEU A 401 -7.21 -8.48 -16.68
C LEU A 401 -6.93 -7.48 -17.81
N VAL A 402 -7.66 -6.36 -17.85
CA VAL A 402 -7.40 -5.25 -18.81
C VAL A 402 -5.98 -4.72 -18.64
N GLU A 403 -5.52 -4.59 -17.39
CA GLU A 403 -4.16 -4.16 -17.06
C GLU A 403 -3.11 -5.10 -17.65
N LEU A 404 -3.28 -6.40 -17.41
CA LEU A 404 -2.39 -7.44 -17.90
C LEU A 404 -2.37 -7.49 -19.42
N ILE A 405 -3.53 -7.47 -20.08
CA ILE A 405 -3.65 -7.52 -21.55
C ILE A 405 -2.89 -6.35 -22.17
N TYR A 406 -3.09 -5.13 -21.67
CA TYR A 406 -2.38 -3.96 -22.18
C TYR A 406 -0.87 -4.10 -22.03
N ARG A 407 -0.39 -4.54 -20.86
CA ARG A 407 1.05 -4.69 -20.60
C ARG A 407 1.68 -5.80 -21.44
N VAL A 408 0.98 -6.91 -21.64
CA VAL A 408 1.41 -8.00 -22.54
C VAL A 408 1.46 -7.54 -23.99
N TYR A 409 0.47 -6.76 -24.45
CA TYR A 409 0.48 -6.17 -25.78
C TYR A 409 1.69 -5.26 -26.00
N VAL A 410 1.99 -4.38 -25.04
CA VAL A 410 3.18 -3.51 -25.10
C VAL A 410 4.47 -4.34 -25.10
N TYR A 411 4.55 -5.37 -24.25
CA TYR A 411 5.68 -6.30 -24.21
C TYR A 411 5.91 -6.93 -25.59
N GLN A 412 4.89 -7.57 -26.18
CA GLN A 412 5.00 -8.21 -27.49
C GLN A 412 5.42 -7.23 -28.59
N LYS A 413 4.83 -6.02 -28.61
CA LYS A 413 5.17 -4.99 -29.58
C LYS A 413 6.63 -4.54 -29.47
N LYS A 414 7.13 -4.39 -28.24
CA LYS A 414 8.50 -3.91 -28.00
C LYS A 414 9.55 -5.00 -28.14
N THR A 415 9.24 -6.25 -27.79
CA THR A 415 10.15 -7.36 -28.06
C THR A 415 10.26 -7.62 -29.56
N LYS A 416 9.18 -7.58 -30.34
CA LYS A 416 9.29 -7.73 -31.81
C LYS A 416 10.20 -6.68 -32.45
N ALA A 417 10.18 -5.45 -31.95
CA ALA A 417 11.03 -4.36 -32.43
C ALA A 417 12.51 -4.44 -31.98
N LEU A 418 12.86 -5.34 -31.06
CA LEU A 418 14.25 -5.59 -30.64
C LEU A 418 14.88 -6.75 -31.43
N TRP A 419 14.08 -7.51 -32.16
CA TRP A 419 14.49 -8.68 -32.95
C TRP A 419 14.42 -8.41 -34.46
N ALA A 420 13.80 -7.30 -34.86
CA ALA A 420 13.86 -6.72 -36.20
C ALA A 420 14.92 -5.64 -36.22
#